data_AF-A0A3G2R605-F1
#
_entry.id   AF-A0A3G2R605-F1
#
_cell.length_a   1.000
_cell.length_b   1.000
_cell.length_c   1.000
_cell.angle_alpha   90.00
_cell.angle_beta   90.00
_cell.angle_gamma   90.00
#
_symmetry.space_group_name_H-M   'P 1'
#
loop_
_entity.id
_entity.type
_entity.pdbx_description
1 polymer ?
#
loop_
_entity_poly.entity_id
_entity_poly.type
_entity_poly.pdbx_seq_one_letter_code
_entity_poly.pdbx_strand_id
1 'polypeptide(L)'
;MKFTISKSVSNASWGDVDKGRIWQILKQGIAEGAEGITEAVKEVYAVIKAEVNKDLTQADCWGPHHEIREDGTIVLNRSGLIAAAAALSGARSEPNLTPEQKAQVRRHLLRHYRELEMPVPESLAGEMVAVQAMICGEIKVEDIPLAPWANLDTLKAGDTEPLEIVVEIPAGKSKRGWNYRPEALQAIVGEVMSQGLPGFLGHQKPEDVDHQFPTPVTHWVGAKWDPFTNKAYFRGVVDKAAADLKRWIKSNVVRTVSIFGLPKLQQVAGETQVVDYQPLSIDWTPLGRAGMPTAVVAIGEMDEIINNNGGVKMNWRELIAQLKQMLTNKDVTLNQVVGEMGFTTQELAGEMKEIKEALEAKETLGKVKEALGVSGEMDIIKVAGEAKKALDEKTKAEHEKLIDEVIKDKIAGEMAQGLIKKMLHVADNATKEQIAGEIDALLKDETLKDAFSKLYIDKPAGAGAGNGEPKPNGLLRTKKVAI
;
A
#
# COMPACT_ATOMS: atom_id res chain seq x y z
N MET A 1 -20.55 7.51 -47.20
CA MET A 1 -19.16 7.24 -47.64
C MET A 1 -18.68 5.95 -46.95
N LYS A 2 -17.74 5.19 -47.53
CA LYS A 2 -17.13 4.01 -46.89
C LYS A 2 -15.62 4.20 -46.84
N PHE A 3 -15.01 3.93 -45.69
CA PHE A 3 -13.58 4.01 -45.50
C PHE A 3 -12.95 2.63 -45.50
N THR A 4 -11.88 2.45 -46.25
CA THR A 4 -11.16 1.16 -46.35
C THR A 4 -9.66 1.39 -46.25
N ILE A 5 -9.00 0.67 -45.34
CA ILE A 5 -7.55 0.74 -45.18
C ILE A 5 -6.89 -0.14 -46.25
N SER A 6 -6.06 0.47 -47.08
CA SER A 6 -5.31 -0.22 -48.13
C SER A 6 -3.94 -0.65 -47.63
N LYS A 7 -3.46 -1.79 -48.13
CA LYS A 7 -2.05 -2.23 -47.97
C LYS A 7 -1.09 -1.53 -48.92
N SER A 8 -1.60 -0.71 -49.85
CA SER A 8 -0.77 0.09 -50.75
C SER A 8 -0.08 1.22 -50.00
N VAL A 9 1.10 1.60 -50.47
CA VAL A 9 1.93 2.67 -49.88
C VAL A 9 2.10 3.80 -50.89
N SER A 10 1.92 5.03 -50.46
CA SER A 10 2.20 6.23 -51.23
C SER A 10 3.62 6.74 -50.95
N ASN A 11 4.29 7.20 -52.02
CA ASN A 11 5.58 7.88 -51.97
C ASN A 11 5.45 9.38 -52.28
N ALA A 12 4.23 9.93 -52.26
CA ALA A 12 4.01 11.35 -52.48
C ALA A 12 4.68 12.19 -51.38
N SER A 13 5.17 13.37 -51.75
CA SER A 13 5.76 14.32 -50.79
C SER A 13 4.73 14.71 -49.73
N TRP A 14 5.10 14.62 -48.45
CA TRP A 14 4.20 14.96 -47.35
C TRP A 14 3.88 16.46 -47.24
N GLY A 15 4.65 17.31 -47.91
CA GLY A 15 4.37 18.74 -48.03
C GLY A 15 3.18 19.04 -48.94
N ASP A 16 2.95 18.18 -49.93
CA ASP A 16 1.91 18.36 -50.96
C ASP A 16 0.56 17.77 -50.53
N VAL A 17 0.55 17.02 -49.42
CA VAL A 17 -0.66 16.43 -48.84
C VAL A 17 -1.42 17.48 -48.02
N ASP A 18 -2.66 17.76 -48.43
CA ASP A 18 -3.58 18.65 -47.71
C ASP A 18 -4.14 17.97 -46.45
N LYS A 19 -3.46 18.21 -45.33
CA LYS A 19 -3.85 17.71 -44.00
C LYS A 19 -5.16 18.31 -43.50
N GLY A 20 -5.50 19.52 -43.95
CA GLY A 20 -6.77 20.16 -43.66
C GLY A 20 -7.90 19.38 -44.32
N ARG A 21 -7.76 19.05 -45.61
CA ARG A 21 -8.71 18.20 -46.35
C ARG A 21 -8.87 16.82 -45.74
N ILE A 22 -7.78 16.17 -45.30
CA ILE A 22 -7.85 14.87 -44.60
C ILE A 22 -8.77 14.97 -43.37
N TRP A 23 -8.56 15.98 -42.52
CA TRP A 23 -9.40 16.18 -41.34
C TRP A 23 -10.87 16.44 -41.71
N GLN A 24 -11.15 17.28 -42.71
CA GLN A 24 -12.52 17.58 -43.13
C GLN A 24 -13.25 16.33 -43.62
N ILE A 25 -12.59 15.48 -44.42
CA ILE A 25 -13.17 14.22 -44.90
C ILE A 25 -13.50 13.28 -43.74
N LEU A 26 -12.59 13.14 -42.77
CA LEU A 26 -12.82 12.30 -41.59
C LEU A 26 -13.93 12.88 -40.71
N LYS A 27 -13.95 14.20 -40.50
CA LYS A 27 -14.99 14.87 -39.69
C LYS A 27 -16.37 14.72 -40.32
N GLN A 28 -16.47 14.84 -41.63
CA GLN A 28 -17.71 14.57 -42.38
C GLN A 28 -18.11 13.10 -42.24
N GLY A 29 -17.18 12.17 -42.41
CA GLY A 29 -17.43 10.74 -42.22
C GLY A 29 -17.95 10.40 -40.81
N ILE A 30 -17.43 11.06 -39.78
CA ILE A 30 -17.90 10.90 -38.39
C ILE A 30 -19.33 11.43 -38.24
N ALA A 31 -19.61 12.62 -38.79
CA ALA A 31 -20.93 13.24 -38.70
C ALA A 31 -22.02 12.39 -39.40
N GLU A 32 -21.66 11.79 -40.53
CA GLU A 32 -22.53 10.92 -41.34
C GLU A 32 -22.60 9.47 -40.84
N GLY A 33 -21.76 9.07 -39.89
CA GLY A 33 -21.69 7.68 -39.41
C GLY A 33 -21.21 6.71 -40.50
N ALA A 34 -20.25 7.14 -41.33
CA ALA A 34 -19.71 6.38 -42.45
C ALA A 34 -19.10 5.03 -42.01
N GLU A 35 -19.31 3.98 -42.81
CA GLU A 35 -18.76 2.66 -42.53
C GLU A 35 -17.22 2.70 -42.49
N GLY A 36 -16.61 2.12 -41.45
CA GLY A 36 -15.15 2.06 -41.27
C GLY A 36 -14.50 3.34 -40.74
N ILE A 37 -15.28 4.38 -40.43
CA ILE A 37 -14.73 5.69 -40.02
C ILE A 37 -13.91 5.64 -38.73
N THR A 38 -14.29 4.83 -37.74
CA THR A 38 -13.55 4.76 -36.48
C THR A 38 -12.14 4.21 -36.69
N GLU A 39 -12.02 3.13 -37.48
CA GLU A 39 -10.72 2.53 -37.80
C GLU A 39 -9.92 3.43 -38.75
N ALA A 40 -10.58 4.14 -39.64
CA ALA A 40 -9.96 5.16 -40.48
C ALA A 40 -9.24 6.24 -39.67
N VAL A 41 -9.91 6.81 -38.67
CA VAL A 41 -9.33 7.88 -37.84
C VAL A 41 -8.15 7.35 -37.02
N LYS A 42 -8.28 6.15 -36.44
CA LYS A 42 -7.22 5.48 -35.67
C LYS A 42 -6.00 5.12 -36.52
N GLU A 43 -6.20 4.81 -37.80
CA GLU A 43 -5.10 4.48 -38.69
C GLU A 43 -4.39 5.74 -39.18
N VAL A 44 -5.15 6.78 -39.54
CA VAL A 44 -4.60 8.03 -40.09
C VAL A 44 -3.74 8.79 -39.08
N TYR A 45 -4.16 8.82 -37.81
CA TYR A 45 -3.47 9.55 -36.73
C TYR A 45 -2.74 8.60 -35.79
N ALA A 46 -1.50 8.94 -35.44
CA ALA A 46 -0.67 8.11 -34.57
C ALA A 46 -1.18 8.03 -33.12
N VAL A 47 -1.97 9.02 -32.67
CA VAL A 47 -2.72 8.97 -31.41
C VAL A 47 -3.97 9.84 -31.46
N ILE A 48 -5.02 9.38 -30.78
CA ILE A 48 -6.28 10.11 -30.57
C ILE A 48 -6.49 10.23 -29.06
N LYS A 49 -6.71 11.45 -28.59
CA LYS A 49 -6.80 11.81 -27.16
C LYS A 49 -8.23 11.76 -26.60
N ALA A 50 -9.22 11.62 -27.48
CA ALA A 50 -10.63 11.56 -27.14
C ALA A 50 -11.33 10.42 -27.90
N GLU A 51 -12.57 10.13 -27.51
CA GLU A 51 -13.39 9.13 -28.20
C GLU A 51 -13.72 9.60 -29.64
N VAL A 52 -13.74 8.66 -30.59
CA VAL A 52 -14.06 8.97 -31.99
C VAL A 52 -15.57 9.09 -32.15
N ASN A 53 -16.09 10.28 -31.87
CA ASN A 53 -17.51 10.61 -31.97
C ASN A 53 -17.70 12.02 -32.59
N LYS A 54 -18.95 12.49 -32.67
CA LYS A 54 -19.31 13.77 -33.30
C LYS A 54 -18.63 14.99 -32.65
N ASP A 55 -18.15 14.86 -31.42
CA ASP A 55 -17.49 15.93 -30.68
C ASP A 55 -15.97 15.95 -30.89
N LEU A 56 -15.39 14.91 -31.51
CA LEU A 56 -13.95 14.81 -31.79
C LEU A 56 -13.44 16.03 -32.56
N THR A 57 -12.42 16.70 -32.04
CA THR A 57 -11.81 17.87 -32.69
C THR A 57 -10.44 17.55 -33.27
N GLN A 58 -9.94 18.40 -34.18
CA GLN A 58 -8.62 18.21 -34.75
C GLN A 58 -7.51 18.29 -33.68
N ALA A 59 -7.75 19.03 -32.59
CA ALA A 59 -6.82 19.15 -31.48
C ALA A 59 -6.68 17.83 -30.70
N ASP A 60 -7.65 16.94 -30.79
CA ASP A 60 -7.64 15.62 -30.15
C ASP A 60 -6.81 14.60 -30.92
N CYS A 61 -6.47 14.89 -32.17
CA CYS A 61 -5.74 13.98 -33.05
C CYS A 61 -4.30 14.46 -33.26
N TRP A 62 -3.34 13.54 -33.21
CA TRP A 62 -1.93 13.89 -33.41
C TRP A 62 -1.23 12.92 -34.37
N GLY A 63 -0.31 13.48 -35.17
CA GLY A 63 0.56 12.71 -36.06
C GLY A 63 -0.16 12.09 -37.25
N PRO A 64 -0.80 12.87 -38.14
CA PRO A 64 -1.31 12.33 -39.40
C PRO A 64 -0.15 11.81 -40.25
N HIS A 65 -0.32 10.63 -40.86
CA HIS A 65 0.71 10.00 -41.69
C HIS A 65 0.13 9.13 -42.83
N HIS A 66 -1.19 9.19 -43.04
CA HIS A 66 -1.90 8.56 -44.15
C HIS A 66 -2.55 9.60 -45.06
N GLU A 67 -2.80 9.22 -46.30
CA GLU A 67 -3.63 9.95 -47.25
C GLU A 67 -5.02 9.32 -47.34
N ILE A 68 -6.01 10.12 -47.72
CA ILE A 68 -7.36 9.65 -48.02
C ILE A 68 -7.67 10.01 -49.47
N ARG A 69 -7.96 8.99 -50.29
CA ARG A 69 -8.39 9.15 -51.68
C ARG A 69 -9.86 9.56 -51.74
N GLU A 70 -10.30 10.06 -52.89
CA GLU A 70 -11.67 10.54 -53.10
C GLU A 70 -12.73 9.44 -52.92
N ASP A 71 -12.34 8.17 -53.11
CA ASP A 71 -13.20 7.00 -52.90
C ASP A 71 -13.26 6.53 -51.42
N GLY A 72 -12.57 7.20 -50.50
CA GLY A 72 -12.49 6.82 -49.08
C GLY A 72 -11.40 5.80 -48.76
N THR A 73 -10.54 5.46 -49.73
CA THR A 73 -9.39 4.57 -49.49
C THR A 73 -8.30 5.29 -48.70
N ILE A 74 -7.83 4.66 -47.63
CA ILE A 74 -6.77 5.16 -46.76
C ILE A 74 -5.46 4.49 -47.13
N VAL A 75 -4.44 5.29 -47.40
CA VAL A 75 -3.17 4.84 -47.95
C VAL A 75 -2.05 5.36 -47.06
N LEU A 76 -1.19 4.47 -46.57
CA LEU A 76 -0.02 4.85 -45.79
C LEU A 76 0.92 5.69 -46.66
N ASN A 77 1.29 6.89 -46.20
CA ASN A 77 2.27 7.72 -46.89
C ASN A 77 3.64 7.56 -46.22
N ARG A 78 4.64 7.06 -46.96
CA ARG A 78 6.00 6.82 -46.44
C ARG A 78 6.65 8.12 -45.93
N SER A 79 6.51 9.23 -46.64
CA SER A 79 7.03 10.53 -46.20
C SER A 79 6.27 11.09 -45.00
N GLY A 80 4.96 10.82 -44.90
CA GLY A 80 4.13 11.17 -43.75
C GLY A 80 4.52 10.40 -42.50
N LEU A 81 4.79 9.11 -42.63
CA LEU A 81 5.32 8.26 -41.56
C LEU A 81 6.65 8.80 -41.01
N ILE A 82 7.60 9.12 -41.91
CA ILE A 82 8.90 9.71 -41.53
C ILE A 82 8.70 11.06 -40.84
N ALA A 83 7.82 11.91 -41.37
CA ALA A 83 7.53 13.22 -40.79
C ALA A 83 6.89 13.11 -39.39
N ALA A 84 6.00 12.15 -39.17
CA ALA A 84 5.40 11.90 -37.87
C ALA A 84 6.44 11.40 -36.84
N ALA A 85 7.34 10.49 -37.26
CA ALA A 85 8.43 10.01 -36.42
C ALA A 85 9.43 11.12 -36.04
N ALA A 86 9.75 12.01 -36.99
CA ALA A 86 10.60 13.18 -36.73
C ALA A 86 9.91 14.22 -35.83
N ALA A 87 8.60 14.43 -36.00
CA ALA A 87 7.81 15.34 -35.16
C ALA A 87 7.73 14.88 -33.70
N LEU A 88 7.74 13.57 -33.45
CA LEU A 88 7.76 13.02 -32.10
C LEU A 88 9.06 13.36 -31.35
N SER A 89 10.22 13.35 -32.03
CA SER A 89 11.54 13.64 -31.44
C SER A 89 11.85 15.13 -31.22
N GLY A 90 10.84 16.00 -31.21
CA GLY A 90 11.02 17.42 -30.89
C GLY A 90 11.27 18.33 -32.09
N ALA A 91 11.02 17.88 -33.33
CA ALA A 91 11.05 18.77 -34.51
C ALA A 91 9.89 19.79 -34.55
N ARG A 92 8.96 19.73 -33.59
CA ARG A 92 7.94 20.73 -33.31
C ARG A 92 7.92 20.99 -31.81
N SER A 93 7.75 22.27 -31.42
CA SER A 93 7.53 22.71 -30.05
C SER A 93 6.63 21.70 -29.33
N GLU A 94 7.17 21.14 -28.24
CA GLU A 94 6.69 19.97 -27.50
C GLU A 94 5.28 19.51 -27.88
N PRO A 95 5.11 18.32 -28.50
CA PRO A 95 3.78 17.81 -28.75
C PRO A 95 3.09 17.66 -27.39
N ASN A 96 1.94 18.33 -27.21
CA ASN A 96 1.10 18.25 -26.01
C ASN A 96 0.52 16.84 -25.90
N LEU A 97 1.39 15.90 -25.52
CA LEU A 97 1.19 14.48 -25.38
C LEU A 97 1.77 14.05 -24.04
N THR A 98 0.99 13.29 -23.28
CA THR A 98 1.47 12.63 -22.06
C THR A 98 2.53 11.57 -22.40
N PRO A 99 3.32 11.11 -21.43
CA PRO A 99 4.27 10.00 -21.63
C PRO A 99 3.61 8.74 -22.24
N GLU A 100 2.40 8.41 -21.82
CA GLU A 100 1.61 7.27 -22.31
C GLU A 100 1.22 7.47 -23.78
N GLN A 101 0.79 8.69 -24.14
CA GLN A 101 0.45 9.03 -25.52
C GLN A 101 1.68 9.01 -26.42
N LYS A 102 2.84 9.50 -25.95
CA LYS A 102 4.11 9.36 -26.68
C LYS A 102 4.47 7.90 -26.90
N ALA A 103 4.25 7.02 -25.92
CA ALA A 103 4.46 5.58 -26.08
C ALA A 103 3.49 4.95 -27.09
N GLN A 104 2.21 5.35 -27.10
CA GLN A 104 1.23 4.91 -28.10
C GLN A 104 1.64 5.30 -29.52
N VAL A 105 2.04 6.57 -29.72
CA VAL A 105 2.58 7.05 -31.00
C VAL A 105 3.78 6.22 -31.43
N ARG A 106 4.75 5.98 -30.53
CA ARG A 106 5.94 5.17 -30.84
C ARG A 106 5.55 3.79 -31.35
N ARG A 107 4.65 3.09 -30.65
CA ARG A 107 4.19 1.74 -31.06
C ARG A 107 3.50 1.76 -32.41
N HIS A 108 2.61 2.72 -32.64
CA HIS A 108 1.87 2.86 -33.90
C HIS A 108 2.81 3.09 -35.09
N LEU A 109 3.75 4.04 -34.98
CA LEU A 109 4.70 4.33 -36.04
C LEU A 109 5.68 3.16 -36.25
N LEU A 110 6.16 2.53 -35.17
CA LEU A 110 7.05 1.36 -35.25
C LEU A 110 6.42 0.18 -35.99
N ARG A 111 5.12 -0.05 -35.83
CA ARG A 111 4.38 -1.06 -36.59
C ARG A 111 4.56 -0.83 -38.09
N HIS A 112 4.32 0.39 -38.55
CA HIS A 112 4.48 0.79 -39.95
C HIS A 112 5.91 0.67 -40.46
N TYR A 113 6.91 1.08 -39.66
CA TYR A 113 8.32 0.89 -40.04
C TYR A 113 8.68 -0.59 -40.24
N ARG A 114 8.13 -1.48 -39.40
CA ARG A 114 8.35 -2.94 -39.53
C ARG A 114 7.62 -3.52 -40.72
N GLU A 115 6.36 -3.14 -40.95
CA GLU A 115 5.56 -3.59 -42.10
C GLU A 115 6.18 -3.16 -43.45
N LEU A 116 6.84 -2.00 -43.48
CA LEU A 116 7.56 -1.51 -44.66
C LEU A 116 9.02 -1.97 -44.75
N GLU A 117 9.49 -2.78 -43.80
CA GLU A 117 10.90 -3.20 -43.67
C GLU A 117 11.89 -2.02 -43.74
N MET A 118 11.48 -0.87 -43.22
CA MET A 118 12.28 0.36 -43.23
C MET A 118 13.21 0.41 -42.01
N PRO A 119 14.42 1.01 -42.15
CA PRO A 119 15.30 1.23 -41.01
C PRO A 119 14.61 2.10 -39.98
N VAL A 120 14.55 1.62 -38.73
CA VAL A 120 13.91 2.34 -37.63
C VAL A 120 14.79 3.54 -37.24
N PRO A 121 14.26 4.77 -37.27
CA PRO A 121 15.03 5.97 -36.93
C PRO A 121 15.36 6.00 -35.44
N GLU A 122 16.47 6.65 -35.09
CA GLU A 122 16.89 6.82 -33.70
C GLU A 122 15.87 7.60 -32.85
N SER A 123 15.01 8.43 -33.45
CA SER A 123 13.87 9.03 -32.73
C SER A 123 12.86 8.02 -32.20
N LEU A 124 12.76 6.85 -32.84
CA LEU A 124 11.97 5.71 -32.40
C LEU A 124 12.84 4.65 -31.71
N ALA A 125 14.17 4.75 -31.83
CA ALA A 125 15.15 3.82 -31.25
C ALA A 125 15.92 4.34 -30.02
N GLY A 126 15.85 5.64 -29.72
CA GLY A 126 16.49 6.34 -28.62
C GLY A 126 15.54 6.42 -27.43
N GLU A 127 16.04 6.07 -26.24
CA GLU A 127 15.32 5.53 -25.07
C GLU A 127 14.96 4.03 -25.15
N MET A 128 15.49 3.28 -26.13
CA MET A 128 15.27 1.82 -26.20
C MET A 128 15.98 0.99 -25.12
N VAL A 129 16.89 1.55 -24.31
CA VAL A 129 17.62 0.74 -23.30
C VAL A 129 17.06 0.87 -21.88
N ALA A 130 16.38 1.97 -21.54
CA ALA A 130 15.79 2.14 -20.20
C ALA A 130 14.25 2.20 -20.22
N VAL A 131 13.63 2.72 -21.28
CA VAL A 131 12.17 2.88 -21.34
C VAL A 131 11.51 1.77 -22.16
N GLN A 132 12.24 1.05 -23.01
CA GLN A 132 11.69 -0.12 -23.71
C GLN A 132 11.72 -1.41 -22.89
N ALA A 133 12.53 -1.43 -21.82
CA ALA A 133 12.30 -2.34 -20.69
C ALA A 133 11.01 -2.00 -19.92
N MET A 134 10.46 -0.79 -20.09
CA MET A 134 9.36 -0.29 -19.27
C MET A 134 8.01 -0.13 -20.03
N ILE A 135 7.98 0.00 -21.37
CA ILE A 135 6.73 0.28 -22.12
C ILE A 135 6.61 -0.46 -23.48
N CYS A 136 7.36 -1.54 -23.69
CA CYS A 136 7.12 -2.50 -24.78
C CYS A 136 7.38 -3.94 -24.33
N GLY A 137 6.53 -4.47 -23.44
CA GLY A 137 6.49 -5.91 -23.20
C GLY A 137 6.05 -6.37 -21.83
N GLU A 138 6.12 -5.54 -20.79
CA GLU A 138 5.59 -5.93 -19.49
C GLU A 138 4.11 -5.56 -19.45
N ILE A 139 3.28 -6.45 -20.00
CA ILE A 139 1.93 -6.58 -19.47
C ILE A 139 2.09 -6.72 -17.97
N LYS A 140 1.48 -5.83 -17.21
CA LYS A 140 1.36 -6.04 -15.77
C LYS A 140 0.28 -7.07 -15.52
N VAL A 141 0.36 -7.76 -14.40
CA VAL A 141 -0.67 -8.70 -13.98
C VAL A 141 -2.04 -8.00 -13.93
N GLU A 142 -2.05 -6.72 -13.52
CA GLU A 142 -3.25 -5.88 -13.40
C GLU A 142 -3.82 -5.43 -14.76
N ASP A 143 -3.03 -5.48 -15.83
CA ASP A 143 -3.52 -5.18 -17.18
C ASP A 143 -4.42 -6.30 -17.73
N ILE A 144 -4.49 -7.45 -17.05
CA ILE A 144 -5.38 -8.54 -17.36
C ILE A 144 -6.57 -8.48 -16.40
N PRO A 145 -7.80 -8.33 -16.91
CA PRO A 145 -8.97 -8.23 -16.06
C PRO A 145 -9.13 -9.51 -15.24
N LEU A 146 -9.44 -9.33 -13.97
CA LEU A 146 -9.83 -10.43 -13.09
C LEU A 146 -11.25 -10.87 -13.47
N ALA A 147 -11.49 -12.18 -13.51
CA ALA A 147 -12.82 -12.72 -13.76
C ALA A 147 -13.76 -12.41 -12.58
N PRO A 148 -15.06 -12.17 -12.82
CA PRO A 148 -16.00 -11.81 -11.76
C PRO A 148 -16.16 -12.86 -10.65
N TRP A 149 -15.88 -14.13 -10.95
CA TRP A 149 -15.96 -15.24 -10.00
C TRP A 149 -14.72 -15.36 -9.11
N ALA A 150 -13.59 -14.76 -9.51
CA ALA A 150 -12.31 -15.00 -8.86
C ALA A 150 -12.13 -14.13 -7.61
N ASN A 151 -11.73 -14.77 -6.50
CA ASN A 151 -11.42 -14.10 -5.24
C ASN A 151 -9.91 -14.23 -4.94
N LEU A 152 -9.15 -13.19 -5.28
CA LEU A 152 -7.69 -13.18 -5.11
C LEU A 152 -7.27 -13.28 -3.64
N ASP A 153 -7.98 -12.60 -2.73
CA ASP A 153 -7.65 -12.59 -1.31
C ASP A 153 -7.71 -14.00 -0.72
N THR A 154 -8.71 -14.79 -1.15
CA THR A 154 -8.87 -16.18 -0.71
C THR A 154 -7.78 -17.07 -1.30
N LEU A 155 -7.48 -16.93 -2.60
CA LEU A 155 -6.45 -17.73 -3.26
C LEU A 155 -5.04 -17.47 -2.72
N LYS A 156 -4.78 -16.27 -2.22
CA LYS A 156 -3.50 -15.86 -1.64
C LYS A 156 -3.45 -15.99 -0.12
N ALA A 157 -4.56 -16.33 0.53
CA ALA A 157 -4.66 -16.33 1.99
C ALA A 157 -3.62 -17.26 2.62
N GLY A 158 -2.80 -16.71 3.52
CA GLY A 158 -1.77 -17.45 4.24
C GLY A 158 -0.58 -17.89 3.39
N ASP A 159 -0.45 -17.40 2.15
CA ASP A 159 0.74 -17.56 1.32
C ASP A 159 1.73 -16.43 1.65
N THR A 160 2.94 -16.77 2.07
CA THR A 160 3.99 -15.78 2.39
C THR A 160 4.70 -15.27 1.16
N GLU A 161 4.57 -15.95 0.01
CA GLU A 161 5.14 -15.55 -1.27
C GLU A 161 4.10 -15.73 -2.39
N PRO A 162 3.01 -14.96 -2.39
CA PRO A 162 2.00 -15.04 -3.44
C PRO A 162 2.64 -14.69 -4.79
N LEU A 163 2.38 -15.52 -5.79
CA LEU A 163 2.93 -15.36 -7.13
C LEU A 163 1.81 -15.30 -8.15
N GLU A 164 1.65 -14.14 -8.77
CA GLU A 164 0.80 -13.98 -9.93
C GLU A 164 1.64 -13.96 -11.20
N ILE A 165 1.07 -14.45 -12.29
CA ILE A 165 1.73 -14.51 -13.59
C ILE A 165 0.78 -14.12 -14.70
N VAL A 166 1.34 -13.69 -15.82
CA VAL A 166 0.61 -13.63 -17.08
C VAL A 166 1.32 -14.45 -18.13
N VAL A 167 0.55 -15.24 -18.85
CA VAL A 167 1.02 -15.99 -20.01
C VAL A 167 0.38 -15.45 -21.28
N GLU A 168 1.18 -15.27 -22.32
CA GLU A 168 0.72 -14.92 -23.66
C GLU A 168 0.64 -16.13 -24.58
N ILE A 169 -0.37 -16.11 -25.45
CA ILE A 169 -0.65 -17.13 -26.45
C ILE A 169 -1.07 -16.45 -27.76
N PRO A 170 -0.24 -16.43 -28.81
CA PRO A 170 -0.59 -15.85 -30.09
C PRO A 170 -1.49 -16.78 -30.92
N ALA A 171 -2.41 -16.19 -31.68
CA ALA A 171 -3.07 -16.90 -32.77
C ALA A 171 -2.06 -17.21 -33.89
N GLY A 172 -2.32 -18.28 -34.64
CA GLY A 172 -1.49 -18.70 -35.75
C GLY A 172 -1.05 -20.16 -35.70
N LYS A 173 -0.03 -20.47 -36.51
CA LYS A 173 0.44 -21.84 -36.72
C LYS A 173 1.26 -22.33 -35.52
N SER A 174 0.78 -23.39 -34.89
CA SER A 174 1.52 -24.12 -33.86
C SER A 174 2.70 -24.89 -34.48
N LYS A 175 3.65 -25.31 -33.64
CA LYS A 175 4.75 -26.20 -34.07
C LYS A 175 4.30 -27.56 -34.59
N ARG A 176 3.05 -27.98 -34.28
CA ARG A 176 2.40 -29.19 -34.83
C ARG A 176 1.78 -28.97 -36.21
N GLY A 177 1.80 -27.74 -36.73
CA GLY A 177 1.26 -27.40 -38.05
C GLY A 177 -0.23 -27.03 -38.06
N TRP A 178 -0.94 -27.11 -36.92
CA TRP A 178 -2.32 -26.62 -36.81
C TRP A 178 -2.34 -25.10 -36.70
N ASN A 179 -3.27 -24.45 -37.40
CA ASN A 179 -3.47 -23.01 -37.34
C ASN A 179 -4.60 -22.64 -36.39
N TYR A 180 -4.25 -22.02 -35.26
CA TYR A 180 -5.21 -21.56 -34.26
C TYR A 180 -5.77 -20.22 -34.66
N ARG A 181 -7.08 -20.17 -34.88
CA ARG A 181 -7.78 -18.95 -35.27
C ARG A 181 -8.06 -18.06 -34.06
N PRO A 182 -8.18 -16.74 -34.24
CA PRO A 182 -8.56 -15.81 -33.17
C PRO A 182 -9.80 -16.26 -32.39
N GLU A 183 -10.81 -16.78 -33.09
CA GLU A 183 -12.08 -17.22 -32.50
C GLU A 183 -11.87 -18.37 -31.50
N ALA A 184 -10.95 -19.29 -31.80
CA ALA A 184 -10.62 -20.38 -30.88
C ALA A 184 -9.94 -19.87 -29.61
N LEU A 185 -9.07 -18.87 -29.70
CA LEU A 185 -8.45 -18.27 -28.52
C LEU A 185 -9.44 -17.41 -27.72
N GLN A 186 -10.36 -16.72 -28.39
CA GLN A 186 -11.44 -15.98 -27.74
C GLN A 186 -12.39 -16.90 -26.97
N ALA A 187 -12.69 -18.09 -27.48
CA ALA A 187 -13.47 -19.10 -26.75
C ALA A 187 -12.79 -19.48 -25.41
N ILE A 188 -11.48 -19.67 -25.44
CA ILE A 188 -10.69 -20.01 -24.24
C ILE A 188 -10.66 -18.84 -23.24
N VAL A 189 -10.49 -17.62 -23.74
CA VAL A 189 -10.59 -16.41 -22.91
C VAL A 189 -11.97 -16.34 -22.25
N GLY A 190 -13.05 -16.59 -23.00
CA GLY A 190 -14.41 -16.64 -22.48
C GLY A 190 -14.59 -17.67 -21.37
N GLU A 191 -14.04 -18.86 -21.55
CA GLU A 191 -14.11 -19.94 -20.55
C GLU A 191 -13.44 -19.53 -19.23
N VAL A 192 -12.21 -19.03 -19.30
CA VAL A 192 -11.46 -18.53 -18.12
C VAL A 192 -12.23 -17.41 -17.42
N MET A 193 -12.80 -16.48 -18.17
CA MET A 193 -13.58 -15.38 -17.59
C MET A 193 -14.92 -15.83 -17.00
N SER A 194 -15.48 -16.94 -17.45
CA SER A 194 -16.78 -17.45 -16.97
C SER A 194 -16.69 -18.36 -15.75
N GLN A 195 -15.72 -19.28 -15.72
CA GLN A 195 -15.56 -20.27 -14.65
C GLN A 195 -14.12 -20.55 -14.23
N GLY A 196 -13.14 -20.04 -14.96
CA GLY A 196 -11.73 -20.28 -14.70
C GLY A 196 -11.23 -21.59 -15.30
N LEU A 197 -9.92 -21.81 -15.19
CA LEU A 197 -9.29 -23.07 -15.55
C LEU A 197 -8.22 -23.46 -14.51
N PRO A 198 -8.07 -24.75 -14.21
CA PRO A 198 -6.92 -25.23 -13.46
C PRO A 198 -5.68 -25.29 -14.36
N GLY A 199 -4.51 -25.28 -13.72
CA GLY A 199 -3.23 -25.60 -14.37
C GLY A 199 -2.48 -26.66 -13.59
N PHE A 200 -1.97 -27.66 -14.31
CA PHE A 200 -1.24 -28.81 -13.77
C PHE A 200 0.23 -28.83 -14.23
N LEU A 201 1.02 -29.74 -13.65
CA LEU A 201 2.38 -30.04 -14.14
C LEU A 201 2.29 -31.10 -15.24
N GLY A 202 2.10 -30.65 -16.48
CA GLY A 202 1.83 -31.50 -17.63
C GLY A 202 0.37 -31.93 -17.74
N HIS A 203 0.00 -32.45 -18.91
CA HIS A 203 -1.37 -32.88 -19.19
C HIS A 203 -1.70 -34.21 -18.52
N GLN A 204 -2.95 -34.33 -18.08
CA GLN A 204 -3.53 -35.63 -17.77
C GLN A 204 -3.53 -36.52 -19.02
N LYS A 205 -3.56 -37.84 -18.79
CA LYS A 205 -3.84 -38.77 -19.88
C LYS A 205 -5.31 -38.61 -20.30
N PRO A 206 -5.63 -38.63 -21.60
CA PRO A 206 -7.01 -38.47 -22.07
C PRO A 206 -8.01 -39.42 -21.41
N GLU A 207 -7.61 -40.66 -21.15
CA GLU A 207 -8.45 -41.68 -20.52
C GLU A 207 -8.78 -41.40 -19.05
N ASP A 208 -7.97 -40.61 -18.35
CA ASP A 208 -8.08 -40.36 -16.91
C ASP A 208 -8.88 -39.09 -16.59
N VAL A 209 -9.17 -38.25 -17.59
CA VAL A 209 -9.75 -36.90 -17.43
C VAL A 209 -11.04 -36.89 -16.62
N ASP A 210 -11.94 -37.86 -16.86
CA ASP A 210 -13.28 -37.86 -16.28
C ASP A 210 -13.32 -38.24 -14.78
N HIS A 211 -12.24 -38.81 -14.24
CA HIS A 211 -12.27 -39.40 -12.89
C HIS A 211 -11.00 -39.15 -12.06
N GLN A 212 -9.90 -38.71 -12.67
CA GLN A 212 -8.72 -38.26 -11.96
C GLN A 212 -8.85 -36.79 -11.60
N PHE A 213 -8.58 -36.46 -10.34
CA PHE A 213 -8.49 -35.09 -9.84
C PHE A 213 -7.04 -34.77 -9.45
N PRO A 214 -6.19 -34.33 -10.41
CA PRO A 214 -4.84 -33.90 -10.08
C PRO A 214 -4.90 -32.63 -9.23
N THR A 215 -3.94 -32.48 -8.32
CA THR A 215 -3.84 -31.23 -7.54
C THR A 215 -3.50 -30.07 -8.47
N PRO A 216 -4.34 -29.02 -8.56
CA PRO A 216 -4.01 -27.82 -9.32
C PRO A 216 -2.79 -27.12 -8.71
N VAL A 217 -1.87 -26.65 -9.56
CA VAL A 217 -0.70 -25.85 -9.16
C VAL A 217 -0.83 -24.39 -9.57
N THR A 218 -1.82 -24.06 -10.41
CA THR A 218 -2.11 -22.69 -10.85
C THR A 218 -3.61 -22.55 -11.06
N HIS A 219 -4.14 -21.41 -10.65
CA HIS A 219 -5.53 -21.01 -10.86
C HIS A 219 -5.55 -19.90 -11.92
N TRP A 220 -6.13 -20.15 -13.08
CA TRP A 220 -6.28 -19.13 -14.13
C TRP A 220 -7.54 -18.32 -13.85
N VAL A 221 -7.32 -17.10 -13.34
CA VAL A 221 -8.34 -16.25 -12.70
C VAL A 221 -8.80 -15.08 -13.56
N GLY A 222 -8.18 -14.89 -14.71
CA GLY A 222 -8.49 -13.77 -15.60
C GLY A 222 -7.88 -13.97 -16.97
N ALA A 223 -8.46 -13.35 -17.98
CA ALA A 223 -7.94 -13.42 -19.34
C ALA A 223 -8.39 -12.22 -20.18
N LYS A 224 -7.63 -11.90 -21.22
CA LYS A 224 -8.07 -10.97 -22.27
C LYS A 224 -7.62 -11.42 -23.64
N TRP A 225 -8.43 -11.09 -24.64
CA TRP A 225 -8.04 -11.11 -26.04
C TRP A 225 -7.59 -9.72 -26.45
N ASP A 226 -6.42 -9.62 -27.05
CA ASP A 226 -5.92 -8.39 -27.66
C ASP A 226 -5.98 -8.50 -29.19
N PRO A 227 -6.93 -7.81 -29.86
CA PRO A 227 -7.07 -7.85 -31.31
C PRO A 227 -5.91 -7.14 -32.04
N PHE A 228 -5.18 -6.24 -31.37
CA PHE A 228 -4.08 -5.50 -31.98
C PHE A 228 -2.81 -6.33 -32.06
N THR A 229 -2.52 -7.11 -31.03
CA THR A 229 -1.37 -8.03 -31.01
C THR A 229 -1.72 -9.44 -31.49
N ASN A 230 -3.01 -9.72 -31.69
CA ASN A 230 -3.53 -11.03 -32.08
C ASN A 230 -3.14 -12.13 -31.08
N LYS A 231 -3.19 -11.79 -29.79
CA LYS A 231 -2.76 -12.63 -28.66
C LYS A 231 -3.86 -12.72 -27.59
N ALA A 232 -3.97 -13.89 -26.99
CA ALA A 232 -4.67 -14.09 -25.73
C ALA A 232 -3.68 -14.02 -24.57
N TYR A 233 -4.08 -13.38 -23.49
CA TYR A 233 -3.32 -13.28 -22.25
C TYR A 233 -4.12 -13.87 -21.10
N PHE A 234 -3.45 -14.65 -20.25
CA PHE A 234 -4.07 -15.37 -19.14
C PHE A 234 -3.37 -15.04 -17.83
N ARG A 235 -4.11 -14.55 -16.85
CA ARG A 235 -3.65 -14.24 -15.49
C ARG A 235 -3.82 -15.46 -14.61
N GLY A 236 -2.72 -15.92 -14.01
CA GLY A 236 -2.69 -17.08 -13.13
C GLY A 236 -2.21 -16.72 -11.73
N VAL A 237 -2.78 -17.36 -10.71
CA VAL A 237 -2.25 -17.38 -9.34
C VAL A 237 -1.65 -18.75 -9.07
N VAL A 238 -0.35 -18.80 -8.80
CA VAL A 238 0.32 -20.07 -8.48
C VAL A 238 -0.03 -20.47 -7.06
N ASP A 239 -0.50 -21.70 -6.89
CA ASP A 239 -0.98 -22.18 -5.59
C ASP A 239 0.11 -22.14 -4.51
N LYS A 240 -0.29 -21.84 -3.27
CA LYS A 240 0.62 -21.79 -2.12
C LYS A 240 1.44 -23.08 -1.95
N ALA A 241 0.83 -24.26 -2.20
CA ALA A 241 1.50 -25.55 -2.08
C ALA A 241 2.53 -25.80 -3.18
N ALA A 242 2.54 -25.01 -4.26
CA ALA A 242 3.40 -25.20 -5.42
C ALA A 242 4.73 -24.41 -5.33
N ALA A 243 5.41 -24.45 -4.18
CA ALA A 243 6.65 -23.69 -3.93
C ALA A 243 7.76 -23.99 -4.96
N ASP A 244 7.88 -25.25 -5.38
CA ASP A 244 8.85 -25.65 -6.42
C ASP A 244 8.57 -24.98 -7.77
N LEU A 245 7.30 -24.94 -8.17
CA LEU A 245 6.88 -24.27 -9.41
C LEU A 245 7.17 -22.78 -9.34
N LYS A 246 6.85 -22.11 -8.23
CA LYS A 246 7.20 -20.69 -8.01
C LYS A 246 8.69 -20.47 -8.20
N ARG A 247 9.54 -21.29 -7.55
CA ARG A 247 10.99 -21.22 -7.70
C ARG A 247 11.43 -21.44 -9.16
N TRP A 248 10.84 -22.39 -9.87
CA TRP A 248 11.18 -22.69 -11.27
C TRP A 248 10.79 -21.57 -12.24
N ILE A 249 9.66 -20.90 -12.00
CA ILE A 249 9.23 -19.72 -12.77
C ILE A 249 10.19 -18.55 -12.51
N LYS A 250 10.43 -18.22 -11.22
CA LYS A 250 11.36 -17.14 -10.82
C LYS A 250 12.78 -17.34 -11.36
N SER A 251 13.23 -18.60 -11.46
CA SER A 251 14.55 -18.95 -12.01
C SER A 251 14.57 -19.16 -13.53
N ASN A 252 13.48 -18.88 -14.23
CA ASN A 252 13.33 -19.03 -15.69
C ASN A 252 13.49 -20.48 -16.21
N VAL A 253 13.42 -21.49 -15.34
CA VAL A 253 13.51 -22.91 -15.72
C VAL A 253 12.23 -23.37 -16.41
N VAL A 254 11.07 -22.89 -15.94
CA VAL A 254 9.75 -23.16 -16.52
C VAL A 254 9.09 -21.85 -16.92
N ARG A 255 8.69 -21.72 -18.19
CA ARG A 255 8.09 -20.49 -18.73
C ARG A 255 7.12 -20.72 -19.90
N THR A 256 6.68 -21.96 -20.10
CA THR A 256 5.81 -22.36 -21.21
C THR A 256 4.63 -23.16 -20.67
N VAL A 257 3.46 -22.90 -21.22
CA VAL A 257 2.23 -23.64 -20.91
C VAL A 257 1.69 -24.31 -22.17
N SER A 258 0.72 -25.19 -22.00
CA SER A 258 -0.01 -25.82 -23.08
C SER A 258 -1.48 -25.88 -22.69
N ILE A 259 -2.35 -25.56 -23.63
CA ILE A 259 -3.79 -25.67 -23.43
C ILE A 259 -4.19 -27.11 -23.70
N PHE A 260 -4.90 -27.71 -22.77
CA PHE A 260 -5.51 -29.02 -22.91
C PHE A 260 -7.02 -28.87 -23.06
N GLY A 261 -7.62 -29.68 -23.92
CA GLY A 261 -9.05 -29.64 -24.18
C GLY A 261 -9.42 -30.20 -25.54
N LEU A 262 -10.65 -29.90 -25.95
CA LEU A 262 -11.28 -30.44 -27.15
C LEU A 262 -11.34 -29.36 -28.25
N PRO A 263 -10.43 -29.39 -29.24
CA PRO A 263 -10.46 -28.47 -30.36
C PRO A 263 -11.54 -28.84 -31.37
N LYS A 264 -12.20 -27.83 -31.96
CA LYS A 264 -13.01 -28.00 -33.17
C LYS A 264 -12.15 -27.75 -34.39
N LEU A 265 -11.96 -28.79 -35.19
CA LEU A 265 -11.08 -28.77 -36.36
C LEU A 265 -11.87 -28.57 -37.65
N GLN A 266 -11.31 -27.76 -38.56
CA GLN A 266 -11.81 -27.59 -39.92
C GLN A 266 -10.63 -27.72 -40.91
N GLN A 267 -10.81 -28.51 -41.97
CA GLN A 267 -9.83 -28.58 -43.06
C GLN A 267 -10.12 -27.50 -44.09
N VAL A 268 -9.14 -26.64 -44.36
CA VAL A 268 -9.23 -25.59 -45.38
C VAL A 268 -7.95 -25.61 -46.19
N ALA A 269 -8.06 -25.83 -47.51
CA ALA A 269 -6.93 -25.85 -48.44
C ALA A 269 -5.77 -26.78 -48.01
N GLY A 270 -6.08 -27.93 -47.40
CA GLY A 270 -5.09 -28.90 -46.91
C GLY A 270 -4.44 -28.53 -45.57
N GLU A 271 -4.85 -27.43 -44.94
CA GLU A 271 -4.41 -27.04 -43.60
C GLU A 271 -5.50 -27.30 -42.55
N THR A 272 -5.07 -27.81 -41.40
CA THR A 272 -5.92 -28.01 -40.22
C THR A 272 -6.07 -26.69 -39.45
N GLN A 273 -7.28 -26.15 -39.44
CA GLN A 273 -7.66 -24.93 -38.75
C GLN A 273 -8.37 -25.29 -37.44
N VAL A 274 -7.95 -24.68 -36.33
CA VAL A 274 -8.69 -24.76 -35.06
C VAL A 274 -9.57 -23.53 -35.00
N VAL A 275 -10.87 -23.73 -35.16
CA VAL A 275 -11.86 -22.65 -35.31
C VAL A 275 -12.66 -22.39 -34.04
N ASP A 276 -12.62 -23.33 -33.10
CA ASP A 276 -13.25 -23.25 -31.78
C ASP A 276 -12.49 -24.19 -30.83
N TYR A 277 -12.64 -24.01 -29.52
CA TYR A 277 -11.91 -24.79 -28.52
C TYR A 277 -12.64 -24.83 -27.19
N GLN A 278 -12.85 -26.03 -26.65
CA GLN A 278 -13.33 -26.22 -25.29
C GLN A 278 -12.14 -26.57 -24.38
N PRO A 279 -11.62 -25.62 -23.59
CA PRO A 279 -10.46 -25.89 -22.74
C PRO A 279 -10.88 -26.61 -21.45
N LEU A 280 -9.99 -27.48 -20.98
CA LEU A 280 -10.10 -28.19 -19.71
C LEU A 280 -9.06 -27.71 -18.71
N SER A 281 -7.85 -27.38 -19.18
CA SER A 281 -6.77 -26.86 -18.35
C SER A 281 -5.73 -26.09 -19.17
N ILE A 282 -4.91 -25.28 -18.48
CA ILE A 282 -3.71 -24.66 -19.04
C ILE A 282 -2.52 -25.09 -18.18
N ASP A 283 -1.73 -26.02 -18.72
CA ASP A 283 -0.76 -26.78 -17.95
C ASP A 283 0.68 -26.37 -18.24
N TRP A 284 1.53 -26.43 -17.22
CA TRP A 284 2.96 -26.18 -17.34
C TRP A 284 3.66 -27.28 -18.10
N THR A 285 4.59 -26.89 -18.98
CA THR A 285 5.27 -27.84 -19.87
C THR A 285 6.77 -27.57 -19.97
N PRO A 286 7.59 -28.61 -20.27
CA PRO A 286 8.99 -28.43 -20.59
C PRO A 286 9.20 -27.55 -21.83
N LEU A 287 10.32 -26.84 -21.84
CA LEU A 287 10.74 -26.01 -22.96
C LEU A 287 10.96 -26.86 -24.22
N GLY A 288 10.71 -26.26 -25.39
CA GLY A 288 11.00 -26.91 -26.67
C GLY A 288 9.95 -27.90 -27.18
N ARG A 289 8.84 -28.13 -26.46
CA ARG A 289 7.73 -28.98 -26.92
C ARG A 289 7.11 -28.49 -28.24
N ALA A 290 6.59 -29.43 -29.02
CA ALA A 290 5.70 -29.16 -30.15
C ALA A 290 4.30 -28.75 -29.65
N GLY A 291 3.93 -27.48 -29.83
CA GLY A 291 2.66 -26.89 -29.40
C GLY A 291 2.54 -25.44 -29.87
N MET A 292 1.57 -24.69 -29.34
CA MET A 292 1.52 -23.25 -29.56
C MET A 292 2.72 -22.56 -28.89
N PRO A 293 3.26 -21.48 -29.47
CA PRO A 293 4.33 -20.72 -28.83
C PRO A 293 3.76 -19.88 -27.69
N THR A 294 3.85 -20.39 -26.46
CA THR A 294 3.42 -19.66 -25.25
C THR A 294 4.62 -19.07 -24.52
N ALA A 295 4.45 -17.96 -23.81
CA ALA A 295 5.49 -17.42 -22.93
C ALA A 295 4.89 -16.76 -21.69
N VAL A 296 5.56 -16.91 -20.54
CA VAL A 296 5.31 -16.04 -19.38
C VAL A 296 5.82 -14.64 -19.72
N VAL A 297 4.93 -13.65 -19.64
CA VAL A 297 5.18 -12.25 -20.01
C VAL A 297 5.08 -11.27 -18.84
N ALA A 298 4.55 -11.74 -17.71
CA ALA A 298 4.49 -10.97 -16.48
C ALA A 298 4.63 -11.89 -15.28
N ILE A 299 5.30 -11.38 -14.24
CA ILE A 299 5.34 -12.00 -12.92
C ILE A 299 5.04 -10.87 -11.92
N GLY A 300 3.91 -10.98 -11.23
CA GLY A 300 3.55 -10.10 -10.11
C GLY A 300 4.00 -10.76 -8.82
N GLU A 301 5.13 -10.31 -8.27
CA GLU A 301 5.47 -10.55 -6.86
C GLU A 301 4.95 -9.35 -6.06
N MET A 302 4.16 -9.59 -5.02
CA MET A 302 3.95 -8.55 -4.01
C MET A 302 5.08 -8.65 -2.99
N ASP A 303 6.15 -7.88 -3.22
CA ASP A 303 6.95 -7.30 -2.15
C ASP A 303 7.50 -5.94 -2.59
N GLU A 304 7.16 -4.93 -1.81
CA GLU A 304 7.78 -3.60 -1.66
C GLU A 304 8.25 -2.85 -2.92
N ILE A 305 7.50 -1.78 -3.23
CA ILE A 305 7.88 -0.55 -3.96
C ILE A 305 9.22 -0.66 -4.73
N ILE A 306 9.15 -1.10 -5.99
CA ILE A 306 10.29 -1.17 -6.89
C ILE A 306 10.49 0.19 -7.57
N ASN A 307 11.58 0.88 -7.20
CA ASN A 307 12.15 1.97 -7.98
C ASN A 307 12.83 1.41 -9.24
N ASN A 308 12.43 1.92 -10.40
CA ASN A 308 13.08 1.65 -11.67
C ASN A 308 14.34 2.51 -11.78
N ASN A 309 15.53 1.91 -11.63
CA ASN A 309 16.78 2.29 -12.32
C ASN A 309 18.00 1.47 -11.86
N GLY A 310 17.95 0.14 -11.91
CA GLY A 310 19.15 -0.73 -12.00
C GLY A 310 20.27 -0.53 -10.97
N GLY A 311 20.02 0.17 -9.86
CA GLY A 311 20.96 0.37 -8.76
C GLY A 311 20.75 -0.73 -7.73
N VAL A 312 21.84 -1.11 -7.06
CA VAL A 312 21.87 -2.03 -5.92
C VAL A 312 20.58 -1.90 -5.11
N LYS A 313 19.84 -3.02 -4.94
CA LYS A 313 18.62 -3.10 -4.14
C LYS A 313 18.92 -2.50 -2.76
N MET A 314 18.47 -1.27 -2.56
CA MET A 314 18.55 -0.61 -1.26
C MET A 314 17.33 -1.02 -0.46
N ASN A 315 17.54 -1.57 0.72
CA ASN A 315 16.43 -1.90 1.61
C ASN A 315 15.75 -0.61 2.11
N TRP A 316 14.54 -0.73 2.63
CA TRP A 316 13.76 0.39 3.19
C TRP A 316 14.57 1.34 4.08
N ARG A 317 15.47 0.77 4.89
CA ARG A 317 16.30 1.52 5.83
C ARG A 317 17.31 2.42 5.12
N GLU A 318 17.85 1.96 3.99
CA GLU A 318 18.78 2.71 3.15
C GLU A 318 18.06 3.80 2.34
N LEU A 319 16.85 3.53 1.84
CA LEU A 319 16.03 4.54 1.16
C LEU A 319 15.61 5.69 2.09
N ILE A 320 15.21 5.37 3.32
CA ILE A 320 14.90 6.39 4.33
C ILE A 320 16.17 7.16 4.75
N ALA A 321 17.34 6.50 4.79
CA ALA A 321 18.60 7.18 5.06
C ALA A 321 18.96 8.18 3.93
N GLN A 322 18.75 7.80 2.67
CA GLN A 322 18.96 8.70 1.54
C GLN A 322 17.96 9.85 1.51
N LEU A 323 16.67 9.60 1.74
CA LEU A 323 15.66 10.66 1.82
C LEU A 323 16.00 11.67 2.93
N LYS A 324 16.46 11.18 4.09
CA LYS A 324 16.97 12.04 5.16
C LYS A 324 18.17 12.88 4.72
N GLN A 325 19.09 12.29 3.96
CA GLN A 325 20.26 12.99 3.44
C GLN A 325 19.86 14.06 2.43
N MET A 326 18.94 13.77 1.51
CA MET A 326 18.41 14.72 0.53
C MET A 326 17.65 15.88 1.19
N LEU A 327 16.86 15.61 2.24
CA LEU A 327 16.22 16.64 3.06
C LEU A 327 17.25 17.52 3.80
N THR A 328 18.33 16.92 4.28
CA THR A 328 19.43 17.64 4.98
C THR A 328 20.21 18.52 4.02
N ASN A 329 20.47 18.03 2.81
CA ASN A 329 21.16 18.74 1.74
C ASN A 329 20.27 19.77 1.04
N LYS A 330 18.95 19.76 1.33
CA LYS A 330 17.91 20.60 0.69
C LYS A 330 17.71 20.33 -0.81
N ASP A 331 18.10 19.14 -1.28
CA ASP A 331 17.84 18.68 -2.65
C ASP A 331 16.33 18.46 -2.89
N VAL A 332 15.61 18.13 -1.82
CA VAL A 332 14.14 18.10 -1.76
C VAL A 332 13.67 18.80 -0.49
N THR A 333 12.48 19.40 -0.55
CA THR A 333 11.82 19.99 0.62
C THR A 333 10.75 19.05 1.15
N LEU A 334 10.43 19.17 2.44
CA LEU A 334 9.37 18.37 3.07
C LEU A 334 8.03 18.56 2.34
N ASN A 335 7.72 19.78 1.90
CA ASN A 335 6.49 20.09 1.16
C ASN A 335 6.43 19.40 -0.22
N GLN A 336 7.58 19.27 -0.91
CA GLN A 336 7.64 18.54 -2.16
C GLN A 336 7.43 17.04 -1.94
N VAL A 337 8.09 16.44 -0.95
CA VAL A 337 7.92 15.02 -0.61
C VAL A 337 6.45 14.72 -0.31
N VAL A 338 5.82 15.57 0.49
CA VAL A 338 4.41 15.45 0.85
C VAL A 338 3.50 15.55 -0.38
N GLY A 339 3.72 16.57 -1.22
CA GLY A 339 2.90 16.80 -2.40
C GLY A 339 3.01 15.65 -3.41
N GLU A 340 4.22 15.11 -3.60
CA GLU A 340 4.48 13.96 -4.47
C GLU A 340 3.90 12.65 -3.90
N MET A 341 3.76 12.53 -2.58
CA MET A 341 3.04 11.42 -1.94
C MET A 341 1.51 11.56 -2.00
N GLY A 342 0.98 12.61 -2.63
CA GLY A 342 -0.45 12.81 -2.83
C GLY A 342 -1.20 13.26 -1.58
N PHE A 343 -0.50 13.61 -0.51
CA PHE A 343 -1.11 14.15 0.71
C PHE A 343 -1.47 15.62 0.52
N THR A 344 -2.69 15.98 0.88
CA THR A 344 -3.10 17.38 0.96
C THR A 344 -2.53 18.02 2.23
N THR A 345 -2.34 19.34 2.21
CA THR A 345 -1.91 20.10 3.40
C THR A 345 -2.89 19.97 4.57
N GLN A 346 -4.15 19.64 4.32
CA GLN A 346 -5.18 19.41 5.34
C GLN A 346 -5.10 18.02 5.98
N GLU A 347 -4.86 16.97 5.20
CA GLU A 347 -4.61 15.61 5.71
C GLU A 347 -3.36 15.58 6.59
N LEU A 348 -2.28 16.22 6.13
CA LEU A 348 -1.08 16.39 6.93
C LEU A 348 -1.28 17.19 8.22
N ALA A 349 -2.07 18.27 8.17
CA ALA A 349 -2.25 19.12 9.36
C ALA A 349 -3.01 18.37 10.46
N GLY A 350 -3.95 17.50 10.08
CA GLY A 350 -4.61 16.58 11.00
C GLY A 350 -3.64 15.55 11.58
N GLU A 351 -2.94 14.81 10.71
CA GLU A 351 -2.02 13.75 11.13
C GLU A 351 -0.81 14.28 11.92
N MET A 352 -0.25 15.43 11.52
CA MET A 352 0.90 16.02 12.21
C MET A 352 0.52 16.59 13.58
N LYS A 353 -0.74 17.01 13.76
CA LYS A 353 -1.28 17.36 15.07
C LYS A 353 -1.42 16.12 15.96
N GLU A 354 -1.99 15.04 15.44
CA GLU A 354 -2.13 13.76 16.17
C GLU A 354 -0.77 13.15 16.53
N ILE A 355 0.21 13.19 15.62
CA ILE A 355 1.58 12.72 15.85
C ILE A 355 2.29 13.58 16.89
N LYS A 356 2.11 14.91 16.87
CA LYS A 356 2.69 15.81 17.87
C LYS A 356 2.08 15.56 19.25
N GLU A 357 0.75 15.43 19.34
CA GLU A 357 0.05 15.09 20.58
C GLU A 357 0.49 13.72 21.12
N ALA A 358 0.69 12.72 20.24
CA ALA A 358 1.19 11.40 20.63
C ALA A 358 2.65 11.43 21.11
N LEU A 359 3.52 12.23 20.48
CA LEU A 359 4.91 12.42 20.90
C LEU A 359 5.01 13.15 22.25
N GLU A 360 4.24 14.22 22.45
CA GLU A 360 4.15 14.95 23.71
C GLU A 360 3.59 14.05 24.84
N ALA A 361 2.57 13.25 24.55
CA ALA A 361 2.03 12.26 25.48
C ALA A 361 3.07 11.18 25.83
N LYS A 362 3.85 10.70 24.86
CA LYS A 362 4.92 9.72 25.07
C LYS A 362 6.07 10.29 25.90
N GLU A 363 6.47 11.54 25.66
CA GLU A 363 7.49 12.23 26.46
C GLU A 363 7.02 12.41 27.91
N THR A 364 5.78 12.86 28.09
CA THR A 364 5.16 13.02 29.41
C THR A 364 5.09 11.69 30.15
N LEU A 365 4.63 10.62 29.47
CA LEU A 365 4.60 9.26 30.04
C LEU A 365 6.00 8.76 30.40
N GLY A 366 7.01 9.06 29.58
CA GLY A 366 8.41 8.74 29.87
C GLY A 366 8.91 9.39 31.15
N LYS A 367 8.68 10.70 31.30
CA LYS A 367 9.01 11.45 32.53
C LYS A 367 8.28 10.92 33.75
N VAL A 368 7.01 10.52 33.62
CA VAL A 368 6.23 9.91 34.71
C VAL A 368 6.80 8.55 35.10
N LYS A 369 7.17 7.70 34.13
CA LYS A 369 7.82 6.40 34.42
C LYS A 369 9.14 6.58 35.14
N GLU A 370 9.98 7.52 34.69
CA GLU A 370 11.27 7.83 35.31
C GLU A 370 11.08 8.33 36.74
N ALA A 371 10.16 9.29 36.96
CA ALA A 371 9.86 9.83 38.28
C ALA A 371 9.30 8.77 39.25
N LEU A 372 8.56 7.78 38.74
CA LEU A 372 8.01 6.67 39.51
C LEU A 372 8.95 5.44 39.58
N GLY A 373 10.11 5.47 38.93
CA GLY A 373 11.06 4.35 38.92
C GLY A 373 10.56 3.09 38.19
N VAL A 374 9.58 3.23 37.29
CA VAL A 374 8.95 2.11 36.57
C VAL A 374 9.88 1.63 35.45
N SER A 375 10.36 0.38 35.53
CA SER A 375 11.18 -0.26 34.49
C SER A 375 10.58 -1.61 34.06
N GLY A 376 10.74 -1.96 32.78
CA GLY A 376 10.23 -3.22 32.22
C GLY A 376 8.71 -3.28 32.09
N GLU A 377 8.12 -4.44 32.40
CA GLU A 377 6.68 -4.77 32.27
C GLU A 377 5.81 -4.32 33.46
N MET A 378 6.34 -3.46 34.35
CA MET A 378 5.56 -2.98 35.49
C MET A 378 4.34 -2.13 35.05
N ASP A 379 3.18 -2.42 35.62
CA ASP A 379 1.94 -1.68 35.38
C ASP A 379 2.00 -0.29 36.03
N ILE A 380 2.15 0.73 35.17
CA ILE A 380 2.30 2.14 35.56
C ILE A 380 1.08 2.65 36.32
N ILE A 381 -0.13 2.17 35.98
CA ILE A 381 -1.36 2.61 36.65
C ILE A 381 -1.35 2.11 38.09
N LYS A 382 -0.92 0.86 38.28
CA LYS A 382 -0.76 0.28 39.62
C LYS A 382 0.30 1.03 40.43
N VAL A 383 1.47 1.31 39.86
CA VAL A 383 2.56 2.03 40.55
C VAL A 383 2.15 3.47 40.89
N ALA A 384 1.50 4.18 39.96
CA ALA A 384 0.99 5.52 40.22
C ALA A 384 -0.10 5.52 41.32
N GLY A 385 -0.95 4.48 41.36
CA GLY A 385 -1.93 4.27 42.41
C GLY A 385 -1.29 4.04 43.78
N GLU A 386 -0.21 3.26 43.84
CA GLU A 386 0.57 3.03 45.07
C GLU A 386 1.31 4.30 45.52
N ALA A 387 1.91 5.06 44.59
CA ALA A 387 2.54 6.34 44.88
C ALA A 387 1.54 7.38 45.44
N LYS A 388 0.32 7.44 44.89
CA LYS A 388 -0.75 8.29 45.42
C LYS A 388 -1.14 7.89 46.85
N LYS A 389 -1.32 6.59 47.12
CA LYS A 389 -1.61 6.11 48.47
C LYS A 389 -0.51 6.49 49.47
N ALA A 390 0.75 6.30 49.10
CA ALA A 390 1.89 6.68 49.94
C ALA A 390 1.95 8.19 50.20
N LEU A 391 1.60 9.02 49.20
CA LEU A 391 1.50 10.47 49.36
C LEU A 391 0.35 10.85 50.31
N ASP A 392 -0.84 10.27 50.11
CA ASP A 392 -2.01 10.52 50.97
C ASP A 392 -1.73 10.12 52.43
N GLU A 393 -1.06 8.99 52.65
CA GLU A 393 -0.60 8.54 53.99
C GLU A 393 0.43 9.49 54.60
N LYS A 394 1.39 9.98 53.80
CA LYS A 394 2.38 10.96 54.24
C LYS A 394 1.72 12.28 54.61
N THR A 395 0.78 12.77 53.82
CA THR A 395 0.04 14.02 54.10
C THR A 395 -0.77 13.89 55.40
N LYS A 396 -1.43 12.75 55.63
CA LYS A 396 -2.11 12.48 56.91
C LYS A 396 -1.14 12.46 58.09
N ALA A 397 0.01 11.82 57.94
CA ALA A 397 1.03 11.77 58.98
C ALA A 397 1.64 13.16 59.27
N GLU A 398 1.85 13.99 58.25
CA GLU A 398 2.31 15.38 58.42
C GLU A 398 1.24 16.26 59.08
N HIS A 399 -0.03 16.08 58.70
CA HIS A 399 -1.15 16.75 59.34
C HIS A 399 -1.28 16.37 60.82
N GLU A 400 -1.15 15.08 61.15
CA GLU A 400 -1.17 14.61 62.53
C GLU A 400 0.00 15.15 63.36
N LYS A 401 1.20 15.24 62.77
CA LYS A 401 2.34 15.92 63.40
C LYS A 401 2.09 17.40 63.65
N LEU A 402 1.46 18.09 62.71
CA LEU A 402 1.11 19.50 62.85
C LEU A 402 0.09 19.70 64.00
N ILE A 403 -0.90 18.82 64.10
CA ILE A 403 -1.85 18.80 65.23
C ILE A 403 -1.09 18.61 66.55
N ASP A 404 -0.20 17.61 66.63
CA ASP A 404 0.56 17.33 67.85
C ASP A 404 1.47 18.49 68.26
N GLU A 405 2.08 19.19 67.28
CA GLU A 405 2.90 20.37 67.53
C GLU A 405 2.07 21.52 68.11
N VAL A 406 0.95 21.87 67.47
CA VAL A 406 0.07 22.96 67.93
C VAL A 406 -0.52 22.65 69.30
N ILE A 407 -0.90 21.39 69.56
CA ILE A 407 -1.39 20.95 70.86
C ILE A 407 -0.31 21.11 71.94
N LYS A 408 0.94 20.70 71.65
CA LYS A 408 2.07 20.87 72.58
C LYS A 408 2.38 22.34 72.88
N ASP A 409 2.30 23.19 71.87
CA ASP A 409 2.55 24.63 72.01
C ASP A 409 1.48 25.32 72.88
N LYS A 410 0.22 24.88 72.79
CA LYS A 410 -0.91 25.54 73.47
C LYS A 410 -1.33 24.94 74.79
N ILE A 411 -1.05 23.67 75.04
CA ILE A 411 -1.59 22.92 76.20
C ILE A 411 -0.46 22.27 76.98
N ALA A 412 -0.36 22.60 78.27
CA ALA A 412 0.52 21.92 79.20
C ALA A 412 -0.15 20.66 79.77
N GLY A 413 0.62 19.58 79.94
CA GLY A 413 0.17 18.32 80.56
C GLY A 413 -0.33 17.28 79.55
N GLU A 414 0.30 16.10 79.57
CA GLU A 414 0.06 15.03 78.59
C GLU A 414 -1.39 14.51 78.57
N MET A 415 -2.05 14.44 79.74
CA MET A 415 -3.45 14.00 79.81
C MET A 415 -4.41 14.99 79.13
N ALA A 416 -4.15 16.30 79.25
CA ALA A 416 -4.98 17.33 78.63
C ALA A 416 -4.79 17.37 77.11
N GLN A 417 -3.54 17.24 76.65
CA GLN A 417 -3.20 17.11 75.24
C GLN A 417 -3.94 15.93 74.57
N GLY A 418 -3.92 14.76 75.22
CA GLY A 418 -4.58 13.56 74.70
C GLY A 418 -6.12 13.66 74.63
N LEU A 419 -6.74 14.45 75.51
CA LEU A 419 -8.19 14.66 75.49
C LEU A 419 -8.59 15.66 74.40
N ILE A 420 -7.86 16.77 74.28
CA ILE A 420 -8.10 17.77 73.23
C ILE A 420 -7.86 17.18 71.83
N LYS A 421 -6.81 16.36 71.66
CA LYS A 421 -6.55 15.67 70.38
C LYS A 421 -7.75 14.81 69.92
N LYS A 422 -8.49 14.19 70.85
CA LYS A 422 -9.67 13.36 70.53
C LYS A 422 -10.94 14.17 70.23
N MET A 423 -10.99 15.42 70.66
CA MET A 423 -12.14 16.31 70.47
C MET A 423 -11.93 17.30 69.32
N LEU A 424 -10.72 17.37 68.78
CA LEU A 424 -10.38 18.23 67.68
C LEU A 424 -10.98 17.72 66.37
N HIS A 425 -11.80 18.56 65.73
CA HIS A 425 -12.40 18.28 64.43
C HIS A 425 -11.92 19.30 63.41
N VAL A 426 -10.82 18.96 62.72
CA VAL A 426 -10.23 19.80 61.68
C VAL A 426 -10.16 19.02 60.37
N ALA A 427 -10.26 19.74 59.25
CA ALA A 427 -10.12 19.14 57.93
C ALA A 427 -8.68 18.69 57.68
N ASP A 428 -8.49 17.64 56.87
CA ASP A 428 -7.17 17.04 56.55
C ASP A 428 -6.15 18.03 55.95
N ASN A 429 -6.60 19.20 55.46
CA ASN A 429 -5.78 20.27 54.91
C ASN A 429 -5.78 21.56 55.77
N ALA A 430 -6.24 21.50 57.02
CA ALA A 430 -6.34 22.67 57.89
C ALA A 430 -4.96 23.27 58.19
N THR A 431 -4.88 24.61 58.16
CA THR A 431 -3.64 25.34 58.46
C THR A 431 -3.34 25.36 59.96
N LYS A 432 -2.10 25.72 60.33
CA LYS A 432 -1.66 25.83 61.73
C LYS A 432 -2.59 26.76 62.52
N GLU A 433 -3.06 27.85 61.91
CA GLU A 433 -3.95 28.85 62.50
C GLU A 433 -5.37 28.30 62.72
N GLN A 434 -5.87 27.49 61.79
CA GLN A 434 -7.20 26.87 61.91
C GLN A 434 -7.21 25.82 63.02
N ILE A 435 -6.17 24.99 63.08
CA ILE A 435 -5.96 24.02 64.17
C ILE A 435 -5.86 24.75 65.51
N ALA A 436 -5.06 25.81 65.56
CA ALA A 436 -4.89 26.63 66.75
C ALA A 436 -6.20 27.33 67.19
N GLY A 437 -7.01 27.80 66.24
CA GLY A 437 -8.29 28.46 66.49
C GLY A 437 -9.35 27.51 67.04
N GLU A 438 -9.42 26.28 66.50
CA GLU A 438 -10.33 25.24 66.99
C GLU A 438 -9.94 24.79 68.42
N ILE A 439 -8.64 24.65 68.69
CA ILE A 439 -8.14 24.39 70.05
C ILE A 439 -8.54 25.50 71.01
N ASP A 440 -8.43 26.77 70.61
CA ASP A 440 -8.85 27.90 71.45
C ASP A 440 -10.37 27.90 71.69
N ALA A 441 -11.16 27.46 70.72
CA ALA A 441 -12.61 27.32 70.87
C ALA A 441 -12.95 26.23 71.90
N LEU A 442 -12.31 25.06 71.79
CA LEU A 442 -12.45 23.96 72.75
C LEU A 442 -12.01 24.36 74.17
N LEU A 443 -10.91 25.12 74.28
CA LEU A 443 -10.43 25.64 75.56
C LEU A 443 -11.33 26.73 76.16
N LYS A 444 -12.18 27.38 75.36
CA LYS A 444 -13.13 28.39 75.83
C LYS A 444 -14.46 27.79 76.30
N ASP A 445 -14.75 26.55 75.93
CA ASP A 445 -15.96 25.84 76.34
C ASP A 445 -15.97 25.62 77.88
N GLU A 446 -17.02 26.11 78.54
CA GLU A 446 -17.15 26.07 80.00
C GLU A 446 -17.24 24.63 80.54
N THR A 447 -17.86 23.71 79.80
CA THR A 447 -18.00 22.31 80.21
C THR A 447 -16.67 21.56 80.16
N LEU A 448 -15.81 21.89 79.19
CA LEU A 448 -14.47 21.34 79.08
C LEU A 448 -13.51 21.93 80.12
N LYS A 449 -13.60 23.24 80.39
CA LYS A 449 -12.85 23.88 81.48
C LYS A 449 -13.15 23.25 82.83
N ASP A 450 -14.41 22.96 83.12
CA ASP A 450 -14.83 22.28 84.35
C ASP A 450 -14.28 20.84 84.44
N ALA A 451 -14.21 20.13 83.31
CA ALA A 451 -13.64 18.79 83.24
C ALA A 451 -12.11 18.80 83.45
N PHE A 452 -11.37 19.74 82.85
CA PHE A 452 -9.93 19.87 83.06
C PHE A 452 -9.57 20.34 84.48
N SER A 453 -10.38 21.21 85.08
CA SER A 453 -10.20 21.67 86.46
C SER A 453 -10.35 20.54 87.49
N LYS A 454 -11.17 19.53 87.19
CA LYS A 454 -11.29 18.31 88.02
C LYS A 454 -10.13 17.33 87.86
N LEU A 455 -9.40 17.39 86.73
CA LEU A 455 -8.20 16.58 86.48
C LEU A 455 -6.93 17.24 87.06
N TYR A 456 -6.90 18.58 87.12
CA TYR A 456 -5.88 19.38 87.81
C TYR A 456 -6.18 19.54 89.31
N ILE A 457 -6.37 18.43 90.03
CA ILE A 457 -6.20 18.46 91.48
C ILE A 457 -4.71 18.31 91.75
N ASP A 458 -4.05 19.46 91.91
CA ASP A 458 -2.72 19.58 92.46
C ASP A 458 -2.71 18.84 93.80
N LYS A 459 -1.91 17.76 93.92
CA LYS A 459 -1.69 17.11 95.21
C LYS A 459 -0.84 18.10 96.01
N PRO A 460 -1.36 18.74 97.07
CA PRO A 460 -0.57 19.73 97.79
C PRO A 460 0.67 19.07 98.38
N ALA A 461 1.80 19.77 98.28
CA ALA A 461 3.07 19.39 98.88
C ALA A 461 2.86 19.06 100.37
N GLY A 462 3.10 17.79 100.73
CA GLY A 462 3.03 17.34 102.11
C GLY A 462 4.11 18.01 102.95
N ALA A 463 3.69 18.89 103.85
CA ALA A 463 4.52 19.42 104.92
C ALA A 463 4.78 18.32 105.97
N GLY A 464 6.04 17.90 106.05
CA GLY A 464 6.82 17.42 107.20
C GLY A 464 6.19 16.56 108.30
N ALA A 465 6.76 15.36 108.50
CA ALA A 465 7.23 14.92 109.82
C ALA A 465 8.10 13.64 109.73
N GLY A 466 9.37 13.77 110.14
CA GLY A 466 10.01 12.86 111.12
C GLY A 466 10.54 11.47 110.71
N ASN A 467 11.87 11.38 110.74
CA ASN A 467 12.73 10.27 111.20
C ASN A 467 13.11 9.10 110.27
N GLY A 468 14.43 8.97 110.04
CA GLY A 468 15.13 7.67 109.92
C GLY A 468 16.05 7.50 108.72
N GLU A 469 17.35 7.76 108.88
CA GLU A 469 18.44 7.15 108.07
C GLU A 469 18.50 5.61 108.26
N PRO A 470 19.31 4.79 107.52
CA PRO A 470 20.06 5.01 106.26
C PRO A 470 20.01 3.83 105.21
N LYS A 471 20.32 4.15 103.91
CA LYS A 471 20.99 3.32 102.84
C LYS A 471 20.35 1.97 102.36
N PRO A 472 20.89 1.28 101.32
CA PRO A 472 21.15 1.64 99.90
C PRO A 472 20.66 0.53 98.91
N ASN A 473 21.10 0.57 97.65
CA ASN A 473 21.10 -0.50 96.61
C ASN A 473 19.90 -0.64 95.67
N GLY A 474 20.20 -0.78 94.37
CA GLY A 474 19.30 -1.50 93.46
C GLY A 474 19.46 -1.24 91.97
N LEU A 475 20.67 -1.42 91.44
CA LEU A 475 20.98 -1.88 90.07
C LEU A 475 20.03 -1.59 88.88
N LEU A 476 20.59 -0.83 87.94
CA LEU A 476 20.47 -0.99 86.48
C LEU A 476 20.09 -2.42 86.01
N ARG A 477 19.26 -2.51 84.97
CA ARG A 477 19.63 -3.19 83.72
C ARG A 477 18.69 -2.83 82.57
N THR A 478 19.26 -2.16 81.58
CA THR A 478 18.77 -2.04 80.22
C THR A 478 18.85 -3.39 79.50
N LYS A 479 17.89 -3.66 78.61
CA LYS A 479 18.12 -4.52 77.45
C LYS A 479 17.38 -3.99 76.23
N LYS A 480 18.18 -3.66 75.20
CA LYS A 480 17.77 -3.29 73.85
C LYS A 480 17.03 -4.43 73.15
N VAL A 481 16.07 -4.08 72.30
CA VAL A 481 15.77 -4.83 71.07
C VAL A 481 15.84 -3.82 69.93
N ALA A 482 16.52 -4.23 68.87
CA ALA A 482 16.94 -3.43 67.73
C ALA A 482 15.80 -3.08 66.78
N ILE A 483 15.95 -1.93 66.11
CA ILE A 483 15.88 -1.85 64.65
C ILE A 483 17.29 -1.48 64.19
#